data_AF-A0A8T4MHH4-F1
#
_entry.id   AF-A0A8T4MHH4-F1
#
_cell.length_a   1.000
_cell.length_b   1.000
_cell.length_c   1.000
_cell.angle_alpha   90.00
_cell.angle_beta   90.00
_cell.angle_gamma   90.00
#
_symmetry.space_group_name_H-M   'P 1'
#
loop_
_entity.id
_entity.type
_entity.pdbx_description
1 polymer ?
#
loop_
_entity_poly.entity_id
_entity_poly.type
_entity_poly.pdbx_seq_one_letter_code
_entity_poly.pdbx_strand_id
1 'polypeptide(L)'
;MRIITFLAVFLLFGAFYIISEKNLYVTNNEDLSTLKASYSGWLFSAVKGAAGFVGQVVKMEWLPDVKTEEVVNETDNINSSNVSGKS
;
A
#
# COMPACT_ATOMS: atom_id res chain seq x y z
N MET A 1 18.29 6.60 -16.66
CA MET A 1 18.41 8.08 -16.77
C MET A 1 17.14 8.80 -16.31
N ARG A 2 15.98 8.62 -16.95
CA ARG A 2 14.75 9.41 -16.67
C ARG A 2 14.23 9.32 -15.23
N ILE A 3 14.23 8.13 -14.63
CA ILE A 3 13.72 7.94 -13.26
C ILE A 3 14.61 8.65 -12.21
N ILE A 4 15.92 8.67 -12.44
CA ILE A 4 16.88 9.32 -11.54
C ILE A 4 16.68 10.84 -11.57
N THR A 5 16.44 11.40 -12.77
CA THR A 5 16.09 12.82 -12.93
C THR A 5 14.78 13.15 -12.21
N PHE A 6 13.76 12.30 -12.35
CA PHE A 6 12.49 12.50 -11.65
C PHE A 6 12.67 12.46 -10.13
N LEU A 7 13.47 11.52 -9.63
CA LEU A 7 13.79 11.39 -8.21
C LEU A 7 14.57 12.61 -7.70
N ALA A 8 15.53 13.11 -8.47
CA ALA A 8 16.29 14.31 -8.14
C ALA A 8 15.39 15.55 -8.06
N VAL A 9 14.48 15.72 -9.03
CA VAL A 9 13.50 16.82 -9.04
C VAL A 9 12.55 16.71 -7.84
N PHE A 10 12.04 15.51 -7.54
CA PHE A 10 11.21 15.25 -6.37
C PHE A 10 11.92 15.61 -5.06
N LEU A 11 13.19 15.21 -4.91
CA LEU A 11 14.03 15.55 -3.75
C LEU A 11 14.25 17.07 -3.63
N LEU A 12 14.43 17.76 -4.76
CA LEU A 12 14.53 19.23 -4.80
C LEU A 12 13.24 19.89 -4.33
N PHE A 13 12.09 19.45 -4.83
CA PHE A 13 10.78 19.99 -4.41
C PHE A 13 10.55 19.79 -2.92
N GLY A 14 10.92 18.64 -2.36
CA GLY A 14 10.88 18.42 -0.91
C GLY A 14 11.72 19.42 -0.14
N ALA A 15 12.92 19.76 -0.64
CA ALA A 15 13.78 20.73 0.01
C ALA A 15 13.19 22.14 -0.05
N PHE A 16 12.72 22.55 -1.23
CA PHE A 16 12.06 23.83 -1.42
C PHE A 16 10.80 23.99 -0.56
N TYR A 17 9.98 22.94 -0.47
CA TYR A 17 8.80 22.93 0.38
C TYR A 17 9.14 23.20 1.84
N ILE A 18 10.15 22.51 2.39
CA ILE A 18 10.56 22.69 3.79
C ILE A 18 11.17 24.08 4.03
N ILE A 19 12.00 24.57 3.10
CA ILE A 19 12.59 25.91 3.17
C ILE A 19 11.48 26.97 3.20
N SER A 20 10.48 26.83 2.32
CA SER A 20 9.35 27.76 2.22
C SER A 20 8.46 27.70 3.46
N GLU A 21 8.10 26.51 3.93
CA GLU A 21 7.19 26.31 5.06
C GLU A 21 7.79 26.83 6.37
N LYS A 22 9.08 26.59 6.58
CA LYS A 22 9.78 26.98 7.82
C LYS A 22 10.53 28.30 7.72
N ASN A 23 10.44 28.99 6.58
CA ASN A 23 11.12 30.27 6.31
C ASN A 23 12.62 30.23 6.67
N LEU A 24 13.30 29.14 6.28
CA LEU A 24 14.68 28.89 6.69
C LEU A 24 15.66 29.64 5.79
N TYR A 25 16.60 30.37 6.40
CA TYR A 25 17.67 31.04 5.67
C TYR A 25 18.89 30.14 5.62
N VAL A 26 19.18 29.59 4.43
CA VAL A 26 20.31 28.64 4.22
C VAL A 26 21.67 29.25 4.57
N THR A 27 21.75 30.58 4.65
CA THR A 27 22.93 31.33 5.10
C THR A 27 23.19 31.27 6.60
N ASN A 28 22.18 30.92 7.41
CA ASN A 28 22.32 30.79 8.86
C ASN A 28 22.61 29.31 9.25
N ASN A 29 23.62 29.09 10.09
CA ASN A 29 24.03 27.75 10.49
C ASN A 29 22.98 27.02 11.35
N GLU A 30 22.21 27.77 12.15
CA GLU A 30 21.12 27.20 12.96
C GLU A 30 19.99 26.66 12.07
N ASP A 31 19.56 27.47 11.10
CA ASP A 31 18.53 27.11 10.13
C ASP A 31 18.94 25.92 9.26
N LEU A 32 20.24 25.78 8.95
CA LEU A 32 20.78 24.62 8.24
C LEU A 32 20.61 23.33 9.04
N SER A 33 20.78 23.38 10.36
CA SER A 33 20.57 22.21 11.23
C SER A 33 19.10 21.78 11.25
N THR A 34 18.19 22.76 11.33
CA THR A 34 16.74 22.55 11.27
C THR A 34 16.29 22.01 9.92
N LEU A 35 16.89 22.49 8.82
CA LEU A 35 16.64 21.98 7.48
C LEU A 35 17.02 20.51 7.38
N LYS A 36 18.22 20.12 7.81
CA LYS A 36 18.69 18.73 7.76
C LYS A 36 17.79 17.78 8.55
N ALA A 37 17.42 18.16 9.77
CA ALA A 37 16.53 17.37 10.62
C ALA A 37 15.12 17.25 10.02
N SER A 38 14.58 18.35 9.50
CA SER A 38 13.24 18.36 8.89
C SER A 38 13.22 17.57 7.58
N TYR A 39 14.27 17.71 6.77
CA TYR A 39 14.40 17.03 5.48
C TYR A 39 14.56 15.52 5.62
N SER A 40 15.37 15.05 6.57
CA SER A 40 15.51 13.61 6.84
C SER A 40 14.19 13.01 7.37
N GLY A 41 13.49 13.72 8.25
CA GLY A 41 12.17 13.30 8.75
C GLY A 41 11.11 13.24 7.66
N TRP A 42 11.08 14.23 6.77
CA TRP A 42 10.21 14.23 5.60
C TRP A 42 10.52 13.06 4.66
N LEU A 43 11.80 12.82 4.36
CA LEU A 43 12.22 11.74 3.48
C LEU A 43 11.84 10.37 4.04
N PHE A 44 12.05 10.16 5.35
CA PHE A 44 11.64 8.92 6.01
C PHE A 44 10.13 8.69 5.94
N SER A 45 9.34 9.75 6.12
CA SER A 45 7.88 9.71 6.03
C SER A 45 7.42 9.40 4.60
N ALA A 46 8.06 10.00 3.59
CA ALA A 46 7.79 9.74 2.18
C ALA A 46 8.07 8.29 1.79
N VAL A 47 9.21 7.72 2.22
CA VAL A 47 9.55 6.32 1.96
C VAL A 47 8.57 5.37 2.66
N LYS A 48 8.20 5.64 3.91
CA LYS A 48 7.23 4.84 4.65
C LYS A 48 5.84 4.86 3.98
N GLY A 49 5.41 6.03 3.50
CA GLY A 49 4.17 6.17 2.74
C GLY A 49 4.20 5.39 1.43
N ALA A 50 5.31 5.49 0.68
CA ALA A 50 5.51 4.75 -0.56
C ALA A 50 5.48 3.23 -0.34
N ALA A 51 6.15 2.72 0.69
CA ALA A 51 6.13 1.30 1.04
C ALA A 51 4.72 0.81 1.41
N GLY A 52 3.94 1.64 2.12
CA GLY A 52 2.54 1.35 2.42
C GLY A 52 1.67 1.26 1.16
N PHE A 53 1.81 2.23 0.25
CA PHE A 53 1.07 2.27 -1.00
C PHE A 53 1.41 1.07 -1.91
N VAL A 54 2.69 0.80 -2.13
CA VAL A 54 3.14 -0.35 -2.92
C VAL A 54 2.70 -1.65 -2.27
N GLY A 55 2.79 -1.76 -0.94
CA GLY A 55 2.30 -2.94 -0.21
C GLY A 55 0.79 -3.17 -0.37
N GLN A 56 -0.02 -2.11 -0.43
CA GLN A 56 -1.45 -2.23 -0.72
C GLN A 56 -1.72 -2.64 -2.17
N VAL A 57 -1.02 -2.03 -3.14
CA VAL A 57 -1.16 -2.38 -4.56
C VAL A 57 -0.77 -3.83 -4.81
N VAL A 58 0.38 -4.27 -4.29
CA VAL A 58 0.84 -5.66 -4.43
C VAL A 58 -0.11 -6.64 -3.74
N LYS A 59 -0.68 -6.28 -2.57
CA LYS A 59 -1.70 -7.12 -1.92
C LYS A 59 -2.98 -7.22 -2.75
N MET A 60 -3.42 -6.14 -3.37
CA MET A 60 -4.60 -6.15 -4.24
C MET A 60 -4.36 -6.95 -5.52
N GLU A 61 -3.17 -6.87 -6.11
CA GLU A 61 -2.79 -7.62 -7.31
C GLU A 61 -2.57 -9.11 -7.03
N TRP A 62 -2.15 -9.46 -5.81
CA TRP A 62 -1.91 -10.85 -5.40
C TRP A 62 -3.13 -11.54 -4.78
N LEU A 63 -4.25 -10.83 -4.57
CA LEU A 63 -5.48 -11.49 -4.16
C LEU A 63 -5.92 -12.41 -5.32
N PRO A 64 -5.92 -13.74 -5.13
CA PRO A 64 -6.40 -14.64 -6.18
C PRO A 64 -7.86 -14.28 -6.47
N ASP A 65 -8.24 -14.27 -7.76
CA ASP A 65 -9.63 -14.20 -8.17
C ASP A 65 -10.36 -15.34 -7.46
N VAL A 66 -11.05 -15.03 -6.37
CA VAL A 66 -12.05 -15.91 -5.79
C VAL A 66 -13.17 -15.93 -6.81
N LYS A 67 -13.03 -16.81 -7.80
CA LYS A 67 -14.13 -17.31 -8.58
C LYS A 67 -15.03 -18.00 -7.56
N THR A 68 -16.03 -17.27 -7.10
CA THR A 68 -17.18 -17.79 -6.40
C THR A 68 -17.77 -18.88 -7.29
N GLU A 69 -17.44 -20.13 -7.01
CA GLU A 69 -18.23 -21.25 -7.49
C GLU A 69 -19.57 -21.14 -6.76
N GLU A 70 -20.54 -20.55 -7.45
CA GLU A 70 -21.95 -20.64 -7.09
C GLU A 70 -22.34 -22.12 -6.96
N VAL A 71 -22.69 -22.49 -5.73
CA VAL A 71 -23.71 -23.46 -5.30
C VAL A 71 -24.21 -24.42 -6.40
N VAL A 72 -23.86 -25.71 -6.29
CA VAL A 72 -24.77 -26.79 -6.70
C VAL A 72 -25.12 -27.60 -5.46
N ASN A 73 -26.38 -27.41 -5.04
CA ASN A 73 -27.06 -28.17 -4.01
C ASN A 73 -27.02 -29.67 -4.32
N GLU A 74 -26.59 -30.49 -3.36
CA GLU A 74 -26.92 -31.92 -3.34
C GLU A 74 -28.03 -32.15 -2.29
N THR A 75 -29.23 -31.73 -2.66
CA THR A 75 -30.48 -32.29 -2.14
C THR A 75 -31.07 -33.17 -3.23
N ASP A 76 -30.75 -34.46 -3.18
CA ASP A 76 -31.51 -35.60 -3.75
C ASP A 76 -30.83 -36.84 -3.13
N ASN A 77 -31.46 -37.73 -2.36
CA ASN A 77 -32.66 -38.46 -2.72
C ASN A 77 -33.18 -39.24 -1.48
N ILE A 78 -34.43 -39.00 -1.10
CA ILE A 78 -35.22 -39.86 -0.21
C ILE A 78 -35.82 -41.00 -1.05
N ASN A 79 -35.76 -42.23 -0.52
CA ASN A 79 -36.54 -43.43 -0.86
C ASN A 79 -36.16 -44.27 -2.10
N SER A 80 -35.68 -45.48 -1.83
CA SER A 80 -36.29 -46.77 -2.24
C SER A 80 -35.31 -47.88 -1.84
N SER A 81 -35.60 -48.78 -0.90
CA SER A 81 -36.51 -49.90 -1.17
C SER A 81 -37.07 -50.56 0.10
N ASN A 82 -38.40 -50.46 0.25
CA ASN A 82 -39.40 -51.49 0.59
C ASN A 82 -38.92 -52.84 1.17
N VAL A 83 -39.35 -53.23 2.38
CA VAL A 83 -40.59 -53.98 2.73
C VAL A 83 -40.53 -55.48 2.46
N SER A 84 -40.51 -56.28 3.55
CA SER A 84 -41.27 -57.52 3.79
C SER A 84 -40.71 -58.14 5.09
N GLY A 85 -41.41 -58.44 6.19
CA GLY A 85 -42.81 -58.77 6.41
C GLY A 85 -42.91 -60.19 7.00
N LYS A 86 -43.30 -60.29 8.29
CA LYS A 86 -43.71 -61.52 9.04
C LYS A 86 -42.60 -62.58 9.27
N SER A 87 -42.53 -63.30 10.40
CA SER A 87 -43.54 -63.76 11.35
C SER A 87 -42.97 -63.89 12.76
#